data_AF-A0A2S8JDR8-F1
#
_entry.id   AF-A0A2S8JDR8-F1
#
_cell.length_a   1.000
_cell.length_b   1.000
_cell.length_c   1.000
_cell.angle_alpha   90.00
_cell.angle_beta   90.00
_cell.angle_gamma   90.00
#
_symmetry.space_group_name_H-M   'P 1'
#
loop_
_entity.id
_entity.type
_entity.pdbx_description
1 polymer ?
#
loop_
_entity_poly.entity_id
_entity_poly.type
_entity_poly.pdbx_seq_one_letter_code
_entity_poly.pdbx_strand_id
1 'polypeptide(L)'
;MTRDDQAMLVFATRWCRFGGGDEYILPEFGITPQVFYQRLLAMVTSTVINEVDFSTRTYLMDFCSGKLARPASRSVTAAQAAV
;
A
#
# COMPACT_ATOMS: atom_id res chain seq x y z
N MET A 1 15.33 -9.09 0.55
CA MET A 1 14.59 -7.85 0.84
C MET A 1 15.52 -6.82 1.47
N THR A 2 15.32 -5.53 1.19
CA THR A 2 15.95 -4.44 1.96
C THR A 2 15.21 -4.24 3.28
N ARG A 3 15.79 -3.48 4.23
CA ARG A 3 15.14 -3.19 5.52
C ARG A 3 13.84 -2.40 5.32
N ASP A 4 13.83 -1.51 4.33
CA ASP A 4 12.67 -0.71 3.94
C ASP A 4 11.53 -1.57 3.38
N ASP A 5 11.86 -2.58 2.57
CA ASP A 5 10.91 -3.55 2.02
C ASP A 5 10.13 -4.29 3.13
N GLN A 6 10.86 -4.74 4.16
CA GLN A 6 10.25 -5.42 5.31
C GLN A 6 9.33 -4.49 6.09
N ALA A 7 9.74 -3.22 6.29
CA ALA A 7 8.92 -2.22 6.97
C ALA A 7 7.63 -1.92 6.20
N MET A 8 7.70 -1.82 4.85
CA MET A 8 6.53 -1.63 4.00
C MET A 8 5.55 -2.82 4.09
N LEU A 9 6.05 -4.06 4.16
CA LEU A 9 5.21 -5.25 4.35
C LEU A 9 4.52 -5.30 5.70
N VAL A 10 5.25 -5.01 6.78
CA VAL A 10 4.68 -4.97 8.14
C VAL A 10 3.61 -3.88 8.23
N PHE A 11 3.87 -2.71 7.64
CA PHE A 11 2.88 -1.65 7.55
C PHE A 11 1.64 -2.10 6.76
N ALA A 12 1.81 -2.64 5.56
CA ALA A 12 0.69 -3.06 4.73
C ALA A 12 -0.18 -4.13 5.40
N THR A 13 0.43 -5.18 5.97
CA THR A 13 -0.31 -6.24 6.67
C THR A 13 -1.08 -5.74 7.90
N ARG A 14 -0.59 -4.70 8.55
CA ARG A 14 -1.31 -4.02 9.64
C ARG A 14 -2.49 -3.20 9.12
N TRP A 15 -2.29 -2.43 8.05
CA TRP A 15 -3.24 -1.40 7.61
C TRP A 15 -4.22 -1.83 6.51
N CYS A 16 -3.95 -2.89 5.74
CA CYS A 16 -4.83 -3.35 4.67
C CYS A 16 -6.24 -3.68 5.16
N ARG A 17 -6.37 -4.26 6.36
CA ARG A 17 -7.67 -4.55 6.99
C ARG A 17 -8.50 -3.30 7.32
N PHE A 18 -7.85 -2.14 7.39
CA PHE A 18 -8.46 -0.83 7.66
C PHE A 18 -8.51 0.07 6.42
N GLY A 19 -8.25 -0.47 5.22
CA GLY A 19 -8.29 0.30 3.98
C GLY A 19 -6.95 0.93 3.55
N GLY A 20 -5.83 0.55 4.17
CA GLY A 20 -4.47 0.79 3.65
C GLY A 20 -3.65 1.89 4.32
N GLY A 21 -4.25 2.72 5.19
CA GLY A 21 -3.50 3.67 6.02
C GLY A 21 -2.80 4.79 5.24
N ASP A 22 -3.39 5.24 4.11
CA ASP A 22 -2.77 6.19 3.17
C ASP A 22 -2.23 7.46 3.83
N GLU A 23 -2.88 7.94 4.89
CA GLU A 23 -2.50 9.13 5.66
C GLU A 23 -1.18 8.99 6.44
N TYR A 24 -0.78 7.75 6.78
CA TYR A 24 0.45 7.46 7.52
C TYR A 24 1.63 7.14 6.59
N ILE A 25 1.37 6.86 5.31
CA ILE A 25 2.41 6.48 4.35
C ILE A 25 3.43 7.61 4.15
N LEU A 26 2.97 8.84 3.96
CA LEU A 26 3.87 9.98 3.71
C LEU A 26 4.71 10.33 4.96
N PRO A 27 4.14 10.45 6.18
CA PRO A 27 4.94 10.65 7.39
C PRO A 27 5.95 9.54 7.69
N GLU A 28 5.62 8.28 7.39
CA GLU A 28 6.44 7.13 7.78
C GLU A 28 7.51 6.77 6.74
N PHE A 29 7.20 6.87 5.45
CA PHE A 29 8.09 6.45 4.36
C PHE A 29 8.57 7.59 3.46
N GLY A 30 8.05 8.81 3.61
CA GLY A 30 8.43 9.96 2.79
C GLY A 30 8.04 9.85 1.30
N ILE A 31 7.14 8.93 0.96
CA ILE A 31 6.65 8.70 -0.41
C ILE A 31 5.13 8.84 -0.49
N THR A 32 4.61 9.09 -1.68
CA THR A 32 3.16 9.15 -1.89
C THR A 32 2.53 7.75 -1.78
N PRO A 33 1.24 7.65 -1.40
CA PRO A 33 0.53 6.37 -1.38
C PRO A 33 0.63 5.60 -2.70
N GLN A 34 0.58 6.30 -3.83
CA GLN A 34 0.72 5.69 -5.15
C GLN A 34 2.07 5.00 -5.33
N VAL A 35 3.17 5.68 -4.98
CA VAL A 35 4.52 5.10 -5.08
C VAL A 35 4.68 3.94 -4.09
N PHE A 36 4.11 4.06 -2.90
CA PHE A 36 4.10 2.99 -1.90
C PHE A 36 3.42 1.72 -2.45
N TYR A 37 2.20 1.82 -2.97
CA TYR A 37 1.47 0.67 -3.51
C TYR A 37 2.13 0.08 -4.75
N GLN A 38 2.77 0.89 -5.60
CA GLN A 38 3.55 0.41 -6.75
C GLN A 38 4.77 -0.42 -6.29
N ARG A 39 5.52 0.08 -5.31
CA ARG A 39 6.69 -0.63 -4.75
C ARG A 39 6.27 -1.91 -4.04
N LEU A 40 5.22 -1.84 -3.24
CA LEU A 40 4.66 -2.99 -2.54
C LEU A 40 4.20 -4.07 -3.52
N LEU A 41 3.49 -3.70 -4.58
CA LEU A 41 3.05 -4.62 -5.62
C LEU A 41 4.26 -5.28 -6.33
N ALA A 42 5.23 -4.48 -6.79
CA ALA A 42 6.43 -5.00 -7.44
C ALA A 42 7.21 -5.97 -6.53
N MET A 43 7.29 -5.67 -5.24
CA MET A 43 7.92 -6.50 -4.23
C MET A 43 7.15 -7.81 -4.01
N VAL A 44 5.84 -7.77 -3.77
CA VAL A 44 5.06 -9.00 -3.58
C VAL A 44 4.97 -9.82 -4.85
N THR A 45 5.15 -9.24 -6.04
CA THR A 45 5.25 -10.00 -7.30
C THR A 45 6.64 -10.60 -7.50
N SER A 46 7.72 -9.89 -7.13
CA SER A 46 9.11 -10.33 -7.37
C SER A 46 9.68 -11.22 -6.27
N THR A 47 9.18 -11.15 -5.04
CA THR A 47 9.73 -11.92 -3.92
C THR A 47 9.50 -13.42 -4.15
N VAL A 48 10.56 -14.21 -4.07
CA VAL A 48 10.53 -15.66 -4.31
C VAL A 48 9.97 -16.38 -3.08
N ILE A 49 8.64 -16.59 -3.06
CA ILE A 49 7.82 -17.62 -2.37
C ILE A 49 8.03 -17.89 -0.84
N ASN A 50 9.16 -17.54 -0.21
CA ASN A 50 9.53 -18.08 1.09
C ASN A 50 9.34 -17.14 2.30
N GLU A 51 9.14 -15.84 2.11
CA GLU A 51 9.08 -14.88 3.24
C GLU A 51 7.66 -14.43 3.61
N VAL A 52 6.67 -14.63 2.71
CA VAL A 52 5.28 -14.23 2.93
C VAL A 52 4.36 -15.37 2.52
N ASP A 53 3.42 -15.73 3.40
CA ASP A 53 2.42 -16.75 3.12
C ASP A 53 1.66 -16.46 1.81
N PHE A 54 1.41 -17.49 1.02
CA PHE A 54 0.78 -17.37 -0.29
C PHE A 54 -0.57 -16.64 -0.24
N SER A 55 -1.35 -16.87 0.81
CA SER A 55 -2.66 -16.23 1.01
C SER A 55 -2.50 -14.73 1.27
N THR A 56 -1.53 -14.37 2.12
CA THR A 56 -1.22 -12.97 2.43
C THR A 56 -0.70 -12.24 1.20
N ARG A 57 0.17 -12.88 0.41
CA ARG A 57 0.69 -12.33 -0.85
C ARG A 57 -0.45 -12.06 -1.84
N THR A 58 -1.32 -13.04 -2.05
CA THR A 58 -2.45 -12.92 -3.00
C THR A 58 -3.39 -11.79 -2.58
N TYR A 59 -3.69 -11.70 -1.29
CA TYR A 59 -4.50 -10.61 -0.74
C TYR A 59 -3.86 -9.23 -0.95
N LEU A 60 -2.56 -9.09 -0.66
CA LEU A 60 -1.83 -7.83 -0.85
C LEU A 60 -1.76 -7.44 -2.33
N MET A 61 -1.56 -8.41 -3.23
CA MET A 61 -1.56 -8.18 -4.68
C MET A 61 -2.90 -7.61 -5.16
N ASP A 62 -4.01 -8.24 -4.77
CA ASP A 62 -5.35 -7.80 -5.16
C ASP A 62 -5.67 -6.42 -4.57
N PHE A 63 -5.36 -6.20 -3.29
CA PHE A 63 -5.53 -4.93 -2.61
C PHE A 63 -4.76 -3.79 -3.28
N CYS A 64 -3.47 -3.99 -3.57
CA CYS A 64 -2.62 -2.99 -4.22
C CYS A 64 -3.10 -2.71 -5.64
N SER A 65 -3.47 -3.76 -6.38
CA SER A 65 -3.98 -3.61 -7.75
C SER A 65 -5.30 -2.83 -7.76
N GLY A 66 -6.21 -3.09 -6.83
CA GLY A 66 -7.45 -2.33 -6.68
C GLY A 66 -7.21 -0.85 -6.31
N LYS A 67 -6.26 -0.58 -5.41
CA LYS A 67 -5.85 0.78 -5.03
C LYS A 67 -5.22 1.56 -6.19
N LEU A 68 -4.45 0.89 -7.05
CA LEU A 68 -3.79 1.49 -8.20
C LEU A 68 -4.72 1.65 -9.41
N ALA A 69 -5.66 0.71 -9.61
CA ALA A 69 -6.63 0.74 -10.69
C ALA A 69 -7.72 1.80 -10.46
N ARG A 70 -8.05 2.07 -9.20
CA ARG A 70 -8.86 3.21 -8.84
C ARG A 70 -7.97 4.46 -8.99
N PRO A 71 -8.16 5.30 -10.03
CA PRO A 71 -7.43 6.55 -10.13
C PRO A 71 -7.62 7.25 -8.80
N ALA A 72 -6.53 7.75 -8.20
CA ALA A 72 -6.51 8.42 -6.91
C ALA A 72 -7.71 9.35 -6.84
N SER A 73 -8.82 8.82 -6.31
CA SER A 73 -10.08 9.53 -6.25
C SER A 73 -9.83 10.33 -5.03
N ARG A 74 -9.24 11.51 -5.29
CA ARG A 74 -9.10 12.67 -4.45
C ARG A 74 -9.59 12.29 -3.07
N SER A 75 -8.65 11.86 -2.22
CA SER A 75 -8.88 11.65 -0.80
C SER A 75 -9.91 12.70 -0.38
N VAL A 76 -11.10 12.26 0.02
CA VAL A 76 -12.21 13.14 0.37
C VAL A 76 -11.86 13.80 1.70
N THR A 77 -10.88 14.69 1.63
CA THR A 77 -10.38 15.57 2.68
C THR A 77 -9.73 16.78 2.01
N ALA A 78 -10.41 17.39 1.05
CA ALA A 78 -10.11 18.74 0.59
C ALA A 78 -11.38 19.42 0.10
N ALA A 79 -12.06 20.05 1.07
CA ALA A 79 -12.95 21.19 0.90
C ALA A 79 -14.11 21.06 -0.10
N GLN A 80 -15.31 20.81 0.43
CA GLN A 80 -16.50 21.52 -0.02
C GLN A 80 -17.11 22.26 1.17
N ALA A 81 -16.38 23.29 1.63
CA ALA A 81 -17.01 24.51 2.10
C ALA A 81 -16.90 25.48 0.92
N ALA A 82 -17.94 25.58 0.11
CA ALA A 82 -18.04 26.60 -0.93
C ALA A 82 -19.52 26.96 -1.14
N VAL A 83 -19.85 28.13 -0.58
CA VAL A 83 -20.94 29.09 -0.86
C VAL A 83 -22.37 28.63 -0.55
#